data_AF-A0A946MQF7-F1
#
_entry.id   AF-A0A946MQF7-F1
#
_cell.length_a   1.000
_cell.length_b   1.000
_cell.length_c   1.000
_cell.angle_alpha   90.00
_cell.angle_beta   90.00
_cell.angle_gamma   90.00
#
_symmetry.space_group_name_H-M   'P 1'
#
loop_
_entity.id
_entity.type
_entity.pdbx_description
1 polymer ?
#
loop_
_entity_poly.entity_id
_entity_poly.type
_entity_poly.pdbx_seq_one_letter_code
_entity_poly.pdbx_strand_id
1 'polypeptide(L)'
;MNTAIIIIEAIAIVCVYTYIQLKLPSWKGRVGELQVSRKLHSLSSTQYTTINDLMLPSKGNTNATQIDHIVVSNFGVFCIETKAYKGWIFGSAKQKY
;
A
#
# COMPACT_ATOMS: atom_id res chain seq x y z
N MET A 1 -27.99 22.35 -24.78
CA MET A 1 -26.59 22.27 -24.31
C MET A 1 -25.83 21.35 -25.24
N ASN A 2 -24.66 21.75 -25.74
CA ASN A 2 -23.90 20.95 -26.70
C ASN A 2 -23.38 19.68 -26.00
N THR A 3 -23.69 18.49 -26.54
CA THR A 3 -23.24 17.21 -25.98
C THR A 3 -21.73 17.13 -25.83
N ALA A 4 -20.98 17.78 -26.74
CA ALA A 4 -19.53 17.88 -26.64
C ALA A 4 -19.07 18.66 -25.39
N ILE A 5 -19.79 19.72 -25.01
CA ILE A 5 -19.47 20.53 -23.81
C ILE A 5 -19.67 19.70 -22.55
N ILE A 6 -20.77 18.93 -22.47
CA ILE A 6 -21.07 18.06 -21.32
C ILE A 6 -19.98 17.00 -21.12
N ILE A 7 -19.50 16.39 -22.21
CA ILE A 7 -18.43 15.39 -22.14
C ILE A 7 -17.13 16.02 -21.64
N ILE A 8 -16.78 17.22 -22.12
CA ILE A 8 -15.56 17.92 -21.70
C ILE A 8 -15.61 18.26 -20.20
N GLU A 9 -16.74 18.77 -19.71
CA GLU A 9 -16.94 19.08 -18.29
C GLU A 9 -16.83 17.82 -17.42
N ALA A 10 -17.44 16.72 -17.85
CA ALA A 10 -17.35 15.44 -17.14
C ALA A 10 -15.90 14.93 -17.05
N ILE A 11 -15.14 14.99 -18.15
CA ILE A 11 -13.72 14.62 -18.16
C ILE A 11 -12.92 15.51 -17.21
N ALA A 12 -13.14 16.82 -17.25
CA ALA A 12 -12.44 17.76 -16.38
C ALA A 12 -12.67 17.46 -14.89
N ILE A 13 -13.92 17.16 -14.50
CA ILE A 13 -14.27 16.78 -13.12
C ILE A 13 -13.53 15.49 -12.71
N VAL A 14 -13.53 14.46 -13.57
CA VAL A 14 -12.82 13.20 -13.30
C VAL A 14 -11.32 13.42 -13.16
N CYS A 15 -10.72 14.24 -14.03
CA CYS A 15 -9.30 14.59 -13.95
C CYS A 15 -8.96 15.31 -12.65
N VAL A 16 -9.75 16.30 -12.24
CA VAL A 16 -9.54 17.04 -10.98
C VAL A 16 -9.70 16.11 -9.77
N TYR A 17 -10.75 15.29 -9.74
CA TYR A 17 -10.95 14.31 -8.68
C TYR A 17 -9.76 13.37 -8.57
N THR A 18 -9.30 12.81 -9.70
CA THR A 18 -8.15 11.90 -9.73
C THR A 18 -6.87 12.60 -9.26
N TYR A 19 -6.64 13.84 -9.67
CA TYR A 19 -5.49 14.64 -9.23
C TYR A 19 -5.46 14.84 -7.71
N ILE A 20 -6.61 15.13 -7.09
CA ILE A 20 -6.73 15.26 -5.63
C ILE A 20 -6.38 13.94 -4.95
N GLN A 21 -6.93 12.82 -5.43
CA GLN A 21 -6.68 11.49 -4.85
C GLN A 21 -5.18 11.14 -4.87
N LEU A 22 -4.47 11.44 -5.97
CA LEU A 22 -3.03 11.17 -6.09
C LEU A 22 -2.16 11.94 -5.07
N LYS A 23 -2.68 13.01 -4.47
CA LYS A 23 -1.96 13.80 -3.46
C LYS A 23 -2.19 13.28 -2.04
N LEU A 24 -3.26 12.53 -1.79
CA LEU A 24 -3.61 12.03 -0.45
C LEU A 24 -2.55 11.04 0.06
N PRO A 25 -2.11 11.16 1.33
CA PRO A 25 -1.13 10.24 1.93
C PRO A 25 -1.57 8.78 1.89
N SER A 26 -2.86 8.51 2.13
CA SER A 26 -3.44 7.17 2.10
C SER A 26 -3.35 6.52 0.72
N TRP A 27 -3.55 7.30 -0.35
CA TRP A 27 -3.40 6.83 -1.72
C TRP A 27 -1.95 6.49 -2.05
N LYS A 28 -1.00 7.30 -1.59
CA LYS A 28 0.44 7.01 -1.76
C LYS A 28 0.84 5.73 -1.02
N GLY A 29 0.33 5.54 0.20
CA GLY A 29 0.51 4.30 0.97
C GLY A 29 0.04 3.08 0.19
N ARG A 30 -1.23 3.08 -0.23
CA ARG A 30 -1.84 1.98 -0.99
C ARG A 30 -1.10 1.68 -2.31
N VAL A 31 -0.67 2.70 -3.03
CA VAL A 31 0.12 2.50 -4.27
C VAL A 31 1.48 1.86 -3.96
N GLY A 32 2.14 2.27 -2.87
CA GLY A 32 3.39 1.65 -2.42
C GLY A 32 3.21 0.19 -2.05
N GLU A 33 2.21 -0.13 -1.22
CA GLU A 33 1.86 -1.51 -0.83
C GLU A 33 1.57 -2.37 -2.06
N LEU A 34 0.80 -1.86 -3.02
CA LEU A 34 0.51 -2.56 -4.26
C LEU A 34 1.77 -2.83 -5.11
N GLN A 35 2.73 -1.90 -5.14
CA GLN A 35 3.99 -2.09 -5.85
C GLN A 35 4.84 -3.18 -5.20
N VAL A 36 4.94 -3.19 -3.86
CA VAL A 36 5.66 -4.23 -3.11
C VAL A 36 4.98 -5.58 -3.29
N SER A 37 3.67 -5.67 -3.10
CA SER A 37 2.87 -6.88 -3.32
C SER A 37 3.13 -7.49 -4.71
N ARG A 38 3.07 -6.68 -5.78
CA ARG A 38 3.38 -7.14 -7.15
C ARG A 38 4.79 -7.69 -7.29
N LYS A 39 5.77 -7.07 -6.62
CA LYS A 39 7.15 -7.54 -6.65
C LYS A 39 7.30 -8.87 -5.90
N LEU A 40 6.65 -9.03 -4.75
CA LEU A 40 6.66 -10.28 -3.98
C LEU A 40 5.95 -11.41 -4.74
N HIS A 41 4.83 -11.11 -5.40
CA HIS A 41 4.13 -12.07 -6.27
C HIS A 41 4.95 -12.50 -7.50
N SER A 42 5.98 -11.75 -7.90
CA SER A 42 6.89 -12.15 -8.98
C SER A 42 7.95 -13.17 -8.56
N LEU A 43 8.06 -13.49 -7.27
CA LEU A 43 8.94 -14.53 -6.77
C LEU A 43 8.45 -15.92 -7.21
N SER A 44 9.37 -16.89 -7.26
CA SER A 44 9.02 -18.27 -7.63
C SER A 44 7.97 -18.85 -6.68
N SER A 45 6.78 -19.12 -7.18
CA SER A 45 5.67 -19.69 -6.41
C SER A 45 5.94 -21.10 -5.87
N THR A 46 6.96 -21.78 -6.40
CA THR A 46 7.41 -23.09 -5.87
C THR A 46 8.24 -22.98 -4.59
N GLN A 47 8.82 -21.80 -4.32
CA GLN A 47 9.71 -21.56 -3.18
C GLN A 47 9.13 -20.55 -2.18
N TYR A 48 8.23 -19.67 -2.65
CA TYR A 48 7.72 -18.54 -1.90
C TYR A 48 6.20 -18.47 -1.98
N THR A 49 5.56 -18.37 -0.81
CA THR A 49 4.13 -18.05 -0.67
C THR A 49 4.01 -16.66 -0.07
N THR A 50 3.29 -15.76 -0.76
CA THR A 50 3.06 -14.39 -0.29
C THR A 50 1.64 -14.23 0.23
N ILE A 51 1.48 -13.61 1.40
CA ILE A 51 0.20 -13.25 2.02
C ILE A 51 0.23 -11.74 2.24
N ASN A 52 -0.72 -10.99 1.67
CA ASN A 52 -0.80 -9.55 1.85
C ASN A 52 -1.94 -9.18 2.81
N ASP A 53 -1.82 -8.04 3.48
CA ASP A 53 -2.85 -7.43 4.32
C ASP A 53 -3.37 -8.36 5.43
N LEU A 54 -2.46 -9.07 6.11
CA LEU A 54 -2.84 -10.01 7.16
C LEU A 54 -3.25 -9.26 8.43
N MET A 55 -4.53 -9.35 8.76
CA MET A 55 -5.09 -8.85 10.01
C MET A 55 -4.98 -9.92 11.11
N LEU A 56 -4.30 -9.58 12.19
CA LEU A 56 -4.13 -10.42 13.37
C LEU A 56 -4.84 -9.80 14.58
N PRO A 57 -5.48 -10.62 15.44
CA PRO A 57 -6.00 -10.13 16.71
C PRO A 57 -4.83 -9.64 17.58
N SER A 58 -5.02 -8.49 18.23
CA SER A 58 -4.04 -7.90 19.13
C SER A 58 -4.65 -7.70 20.51
N LYS A 59 -3.86 -7.97 21.55
CA LYS A 59 -4.22 -7.68 22.95
C LYS A 59 -3.60 -6.36 23.45
N GLY A 60 -3.06 -5.55 22.54
CA GLY A 60 -2.47 -4.24 22.85
C GLY A 60 -3.52 -3.13 22.93
N ASN A 61 -3.13 -1.90 22.57
CA ASN A 61 -4.04 -0.74 22.59
C ASN A 61 -5.16 -0.81 21.53
N THR A 62 -5.04 -1.71 20.55
CA THR A 62 -6.05 -1.97 19.50
C THR A 62 -6.43 -3.45 19.52
N ASN A 63 -7.64 -3.77 19.07
CA ASN A 63 -8.14 -5.15 18.98
C ASN A 63 -7.51 -5.95 17.83
N ALA A 64 -6.84 -5.27 16.89
CA ALA A 64 -6.18 -5.90 15.74
C ALA A 64 -4.91 -5.12 15.33
N THR A 65 -3.99 -5.84 14.69
CA THR A 65 -2.80 -5.30 14.02
C THR A 65 -2.72 -5.85 12.61
N GLN A 66 -2.11 -5.09 11.70
CA GLN A 66 -1.87 -5.50 10.32
C GLN A 66 -0.40 -5.85 10.12
N ILE A 67 -0.14 -6.84 9.27
CA ILE A 67 1.17 -7.04 8.62
C ILE A 67 0.94 -6.89 7.12
N ASP A 68 1.61 -5.92 6.49
CA ASP A 68 1.37 -5.60 5.07
C ASP A 68 1.69 -6.77 4.15
N HIS A 69 2.85 -7.41 4.32
CA HIS A 69 3.23 -8.59 3.55
C HIS A 69 3.97 -9.62 4.39
N ILE A 70 3.58 -10.89 4.22
CA ILE A 70 4.30 -12.05 4.71
C ILE A 70 4.77 -12.87 3.53
N VAL A 71 6.07 -13.21 3.51
CA VAL A 71 6.63 -14.20 2.59
C VAL A 71 7.06 -15.42 3.37
N VAL A 72 6.48 -16.57 3.05
CA VAL A 72 6.82 -17.87 3.64
C VAL A 72 7.66 -18.65 2.63
N SER A 73 8.79 -19.19 3.09
CA SER A 73 9.70 -20.00 2.27
C SER A 73 10.48 -21.00 3.13
N ASN A 74 11.21 -21.92 2.47
CA ASN A 74 12.15 -22.81 3.16
C ASN A 74 13.33 -22.08 3.82
N PHE A 75 13.52 -20.78 3.52
CA PHE A 75 14.57 -19.95 4.13
C PHE A 75 14.06 -19.17 5.36
N GLY A 76 12.76 -19.20 5.62
CA GLY A 76 12.14 -18.51 6.75
C GLY A 76 10.84 -17.77 6.40
N VAL A 77 10.36 -17.02 7.39
CA VAL A 77 9.17 -16.16 7.32
C VAL A 77 9.63 -14.71 7.39
N PHE A 78 9.30 -13.93 6.37
CA PHE A 78 9.64 -12.51 6.28
C PHE A 78 8.39 -11.68 6.47
N CYS A 79 8.36 -10.85 7.51
CA CYS A 79 7.33 -9.82 7.70
C CYS A 79 7.85 -8.49 7.14
N ILE A 80 7.13 -7.92 6.19
CA ILE A 80 7.54 -6.73 5.44
C ILE A 80 6.48 -5.66 5.64
N GLU A 81 6.90 -4.49 6.11
CA GLU A 81 6.10 -3.28 6.26
C GLU A 81 6.41 -2.33 5.10
N THR A 82 5.38 -1.73 4.49
CA THR A 82 5.56 -0.81 3.37
C THR A 82 5.37 0.64 3.80
N LYS A 83 6.41 1.46 3.64
CA LYS A 83 6.36 2.90 3.87
C LYS A 83 6.67 3.69 2.60
N ALA A 84 5.63 4.23 1.98
CA ALA A 84 5.72 4.99 0.73
C ALA A 84 6.16 6.47 0.94
N TYR A 85 7.31 6.68 1.59
CA TYR A 85 7.88 8.02 1.83
C TYR A 85 8.99 8.35 0.83
N LYS A 86 9.27 9.65 0.66
CA LYS A 86 10.37 10.18 -0.17
C LYS A 86 11.28 11.05 0.70
N GLY A 87 12.55 11.18 0.32
CA GLY A 87 13.53 11.99 1.06
C GLY A 87 14.29 11.16 2.10
N TRP A 88 14.84 11.84 3.11
CA TRP A 88 15.57 11.20 4.17
C TRP A 88 14.61 10.51 5.15
N ILE A 89 14.74 9.19 5.25
CA ILE A 89 13.94 8.36 6.16
C ILE A 89 14.83 8.01 7.36
N PHE A 90 14.40 8.45 8.54
CA PHE A 90 15.09 8.18 9.80
C PHE A 90 14.22 7.32 10.70
N GLY A 91 14.83 6.43 11.48
CA GLY A 91 14.15 5.64 12.49
C GLY A 91 15.14 5.02 13.46
N SER A 92 14.74 4.85 14.72
CA SER A 92 15.49 4.07 15.71
C SER A 92 14.57 3.08 16.41
N ALA A 93 15.13 1.97 16.88
CA ALA A 93 14.35 0.91 17.53
C ALA A 93 13.56 1.36 18.78
N LYS A 94 13.94 2.50 19.39
CA LYS A 94 13.28 3.06 20.57
C LYS A 94 12.51 4.35 20.27
N GLN A 95 12.49 4.81 19.02
CA GLN A 95 11.77 6.03 18.65
C GLN A 95 10.27 5.77 18.73
N LYS A 96 9.58 6.50 19.62
CA LYS A 96 8.11 6.48 19.67
C LYS A 96 7.54 7.30 18.51
N TYR A 97 6.49 6.78 17.89
CA TYR A 97 5.65 7.48 16.91
C TYR A 97 4.83 8.59 17.57
#